data_AF-A0A1C5TJZ7-F1
#
_entry.id   AF-A0A1C5TJZ7-F1
#
_cell.length_a   1.000
_cell.length_b   1.000
_cell.length_c   1.000
_cell.angle_alpha   90.00
_cell.angle_beta   90.00
_cell.angle_gamma   90.00
#
_symmetry.space_group_name_H-M   'P 1'
#
loop_
_entity.id
_entity.type
_entity.pdbx_description
1 polymer ?
#
loop_
_entity_poly.entity_id
_entity_poly.type
_entity_poly.pdbx_seq_one_letter_code
_entity_poly.pdbx_strand_id
1 'polypeptide(L)'
;MIEIRHEKLNIEKPYRCIVVSDIHSHLDRFKQLLKEARYTTQDYLIIDGDFVEKGTQAIETVHYLQYLQQKSQRVYVLLGNCEYALDALINDDDLCQEMLHYLRKIGKSGMIDQIVSRKHLDLKKEKPQILQKIVRESLQEELNYIASLPTSIETDDFLCIHAGIENKNDWQNAPLSSFIEKRDFQKVGHCLKKYVIVGHLPTSNFYQNQIKNDVLMDFDKKIISIDGGTGVKFISQLNALIIENDGKNLTFKNHFVQPLPIYRIKQDKFVENKENHKVSWPNFEIEILEKREEFSFCKVIHTNQMLWIKNEFIYLKNKHFYCLDDYIDHFITVHENEDVKVIGLYGKFAYIIKNKEIGWIESGYLEKI
;
A
#
# COMPACT_ATOMS: atom_id res chain seq x y z
N MET A 1 7.17 -18.69 -16.81
CA MET A 1 7.89 -17.66 -16.03
C MET A 1 7.53 -16.32 -16.61
N ILE A 2 7.24 -15.35 -15.76
CA ILE A 2 6.95 -13.97 -16.19
C ILE A 2 8.19 -13.38 -16.85
N GLU A 3 8.01 -12.82 -18.04
CA GLU A 3 9.08 -12.16 -18.81
C GLU A 3 9.14 -10.67 -18.48
N ILE A 4 10.35 -10.11 -18.46
CA ILE A 4 10.53 -8.67 -18.29
C ILE A 4 10.13 -7.98 -19.58
N ARG A 5 9.16 -7.05 -19.52
CA ARG A 5 8.72 -6.27 -20.67
C ARG A 5 8.64 -4.78 -20.34
N HIS A 6 9.44 -3.99 -21.04
CA HIS A 6 9.43 -2.53 -20.93
C HIS A 6 8.71 -1.94 -22.14
N GLU A 7 7.60 -1.24 -21.89
CA GLU A 7 6.81 -0.60 -22.94
C GLU A 7 7.11 0.90 -23.04
N LYS A 8 7.07 1.42 -24.26
CA LYS A 8 7.13 2.85 -24.53
C LYS A 8 5.76 3.33 -24.97
N LEU A 9 5.28 4.38 -24.31
CA LEU A 9 3.99 4.99 -24.57
C LEU A 9 4.19 6.44 -25.04
N ASN A 10 3.84 6.69 -26.30
CA ASN A 10 3.80 8.04 -26.85
C ASN A 10 2.45 8.67 -26.48
N ILE A 11 2.48 9.71 -25.66
CA ILE A 11 1.28 10.44 -25.24
C ILE A 11 1.22 11.77 -25.98
N GLU A 12 0.17 11.97 -26.77
CA GLU A 12 -0.09 13.26 -27.42
C GLU A 12 -0.48 14.31 -26.38
N LYS A 13 0.06 15.52 -26.52
CA LYS A 13 -0.22 16.65 -25.64
C LYS A 13 -1.36 17.50 -26.24
N PRO A 14 -2.29 18.04 -25.44
CA PRO A 14 -2.34 17.97 -23.98
C PRO A 14 -2.91 16.62 -23.48
N TYR A 15 -2.49 16.20 -22.28
CA TYR A 15 -3.00 14.98 -21.65
C TYR A 15 -3.23 15.13 -20.15
N ARG A 16 -4.09 14.25 -19.63
CA ARG A 16 -4.26 13.97 -18.21
C ARG A 16 -4.06 12.47 -17.98
N CYS A 17 -3.21 12.13 -17.02
CA CYS A 17 -2.89 10.77 -16.64
C CYS A 17 -3.13 10.59 -15.13
N ILE A 18 -3.77 9.49 -14.75
CA ILE A 18 -4.01 9.12 -13.37
C ILE A 18 -3.21 7.85 -13.09
N VAL A 19 -2.33 7.89 -12.11
CA VAL A 19 -1.51 6.75 -11.68
C VAL A 19 -1.93 6.32 -10.28
N VAL A 20 -2.17 5.03 -10.10
CA VAL A 20 -2.57 4.39 -8.84
C VAL A 20 -1.71 3.15 -8.65
N SER A 21 -1.28 2.83 -7.43
CA SER A 21 -0.54 1.59 -7.11
C SER A 21 -1.15 0.91 -5.89
N ASP A 22 -0.72 -0.33 -5.62
CA ASP A 22 -0.91 -1.01 -4.33
C ASP A 22 -2.39 -1.05 -3.88
N ILE A 23 -3.29 -1.35 -4.83
CA ILE A 23 -4.74 -1.48 -4.58
C ILE A 23 -5.02 -2.63 -3.61
N HIS A 24 -4.19 -3.69 -3.68
CA HIS A 24 -4.24 -4.84 -2.80
C HIS A 24 -5.66 -5.38 -2.59
N SER A 25 -6.36 -5.69 -3.68
CA SER A 25 -7.70 -6.30 -3.66
C SER A 25 -8.79 -5.48 -2.92
N HIS A 26 -8.60 -4.17 -2.74
CA HIS A 26 -9.61 -3.26 -2.18
C HIS A 26 -10.40 -2.56 -3.31
N LEU A 27 -11.11 -3.36 -4.11
CA LEU A 27 -11.82 -2.90 -5.31
C LEU A 27 -12.79 -1.74 -5.04
N ASP A 28 -13.55 -1.80 -3.95
CA ASP A 28 -14.52 -0.74 -3.64
C ASP A 28 -13.83 0.60 -3.38
N ARG A 29 -12.68 0.56 -2.70
CA ARG A 29 -11.82 1.72 -2.48
C ARG A 29 -11.28 2.26 -3.80
N PHE A 30 -10.82 1.38 -4.70
CA PHE A 30 -10.35 1.79 -6.02
C PHE A 30 -11.45 2.43 -6.88
N LYS A 31 -12.67 1.86 -6.90
CA LYS A 31 -13.82 2.44 -7.59
C LYS A 31 -14.18 3.82 -7.03
N GLN A 32 -14.15 3.98 -5.70
CA GLN A 32 -14.37 5.26 -5.05
C GLN A 32 -13.31 6.29 -5.48
N LEU A 33 -12.03 5.88 -5.53
CA LEU A 33 -10.93 6.75 -5.95
C LEU A 33 -11.13 7.25 -7.38
N LEU A 34 -11.43 6.37 -8.33
CA LEU A 34 -11.68 6.75 -9.73
C LEU A 34 -12.87 7.71 -9.85
N LYS A 35 -13.94 7.47 -9.08
CA LYS A 35 -15.11 8.35 -9.04
C LYS A 35 -14.76 9.75 -8.53
N GLU A 36 -14.05 9.85 -7.41
CA GLU A 36 -13.68 11.14 -6.82
C GLU A 36 -12.63 11.89 -7.64
N ALA A 37 -11.69 11.16 -8.25
CA ALA A 37 -10.74 11.71 -9.22
C ALA A 37 -11.39 12.09 -10.55
N ARG A 38 -12.69 11.84 -10.74
CA ARG A 38 -13.46 12.10 -11.97
C ARG A 38 -12.78 11.51 -13.20
N TYR A 39 -12.38 10.25 -13.09
CA TYR A 39 -11.80 9.50 -14.20
C TYR A 39 -12.81 9.34 -15.35
N THR A 40 -12.32 9.50 -16.58
CA THR A 40 -13.04 9.29 -17.83
C THR A 40 -12.16 8.52 -18.81
N THR A 41 -12.74 7.96 -19.88
CA THR A 41 -11.97 7.25 -20.92
C THR A 41 -11.06 8.16 -21.75
N GLN A 42 -11.14 9.49 -21.59
CA GLN A 42 -10.21 10.45 -22.16
C GLN A 42 -8.91 10.57 -21.35
N ASP A 43 -8.94 10.20 -20.08
CA ASP A 43 -7.74 10.16 -19.25
C ASP A 43 -6.90 8.91 -19.59
N TYR A 44 -5.59 9.02 -19.43
CA TYR A 44 -4.72 7.86 -19.29
C TYR A 44 -4.84 7.33 -17.86
N LEU A 45 -4.95 6.02 -17.69
CA LEU A 45 -4.98 5.38 -16.37
C LEU A 45 -3.87 4.33 -16.31
N ILE A 46 -2.98 4.45 -15.33
CA ILE A 46 -1.89 3.51 -15.12
C ILE A 46 -2.03 2.91 -13.71
N ILE A 47 -2.08 1.59 -13.64
CA ILE A 47 -2.06 0.83 -12.38
C ILE A 47 -0.66 0.27 -12.19
N ASP A 48 0.10 0.81 -11.24
CA ASP A 48 1.52 0.54 -11.02
C ASP A 48 1.74 -0.62 -10.02
N GLY A 49 1.21 -1.79 -10.36
CA GLY A 49 1.41 -3.04 -9.61
C GLY A 49 0.63 -3.17 -8.30
N ASP A 50 0.77 -4.35 -7.69
CA ASP A 50 0.23 -4.76 -6.38
C ASP A 50 -1.28 -4.51 -6.24
N PHE A 51 -2.04 -4.92 -7.26
CA PHE A 51 -3.50 -4.86 -7.23
C PHE A 51 -4.13 -6.13 -6.64
N VAL A 52 -3.36 -7.20 -6.42
CA VAL A 52 -3.79 -8.44 -5.75
C VAL A 52 -3.29 -8.55 -4.31
N GLU A 53 -3.70 -9.62 -3.62
CA GLU A 53 -3.41 -9.90 -2.20
C GLU A 53 -4.00 -8.91 -1.18
N LYS A 54 -3.88 -9.23 0.12
CA LYS A 54 -4.27 -8.48 1.34
C LYS A 54 -5.76 -8.16 1.53
N GLY A 55 -6.47 -7.77 0.49
CA GLY A 55 -7.91 -7.53 0.50
C GLY A 55 -8.72 -8.76 0.08
N THR A 56 -10.05 -8.62 0.10
CA THR A 56 -10.99 -9.74 -0.12
C THR A 56 -11.63 -9.74 -1.52
N GLN A 57 -11.28 -8.79 -2.40
CA GLN A 57 -11.87 -8.63 -3.73
C GLN A 57 -10.84 -8.87 -4.85
N ALA A 58 -9.98 -9.88 -4.71
CA ALA A 58 -8.80 -10.06 -5.55
C ALA A 58 -9.14 -10.41 -7.00
N ILE A 59 -9.92 -11.48 -7.21
CA ILE A 59 -10.40 -11.88 -8.55
C ILE A 59 -11.27 -10.76 -9.17
N GLU A 60 -12.14 -10.15 -8.36
CA GLU A 60 -12.99 -9.04 -8.81
C GLU A 60 -12.19 -7.82 -9.25
N THR A 61 -11.03 -7.56 -8.60
CA THR A 61 -10.12 -6.49 -8.99
C THR A 61 -9.51 -6.76 -10.37
N VAL A 62 -9.03 -7.98 -10.63
CA VAL A 62 -8.53 -8.36 -11.97
C VAL A 62 -9.60 -8.17 -13.04
N HIS A 63 -10.79 -8.71 -12.83
CA HIS A 63 -11.87 -8.61 -13.81
C HIS A 63 -12.27 -7.14 -14.06
N TYR A 64 -12.23 -6.30 -13.02
CA TYR A 64 -12.51 -4.88 -13.18
C TYR A 64 -11.43 -4.14 -13.97
N LEU A 65 -10.16 -4.48 -13.78
CA LEU A 65 -9.06 -3.92 -14.58
C LEU A 65 -9.16 -4.33 -16.06
N GLN A 66 -9.44 -5.61 -16.33
CA GLN A 66 -9.70 -6.10 -17.69
C GLN A 66 -10.89 -5.38 -18.32
N TYR A 67 -11.98 -5.17 -17.57
CA TYR A 67 -13.12 -4.38 -18.02
C TYR A 67 -12.72 -2.94 -18.39
N LEU A 68 -11.91 -2.27 -17.57
CA LEU A 68 -11.44 -0.92 -17.87
C LEU A 68 -10.61 -0.87 -19.16
N GLN A 69 -9.73 -1.85 -19.38
CA GLN A 69 -8.93 -1.98 -20.62
C GLN A 69 -9.79 -2.27 -21.85
N GLN A 70 -10.86 -3.05 -21.71
CA GLN A 70 -11.84 -3.24 -22.79
C GLN A 70 -12.60 -1.95 -23.13
N LYS A 71 -12.77 -1.03 -22.18
CA LYS A 71 -13.46 0.25 -22.38
C LYS A 71 -12.55 1.35 -22.94
N SER A 72 -11.24 1.28 -22.73
CA SER A 72 -10.30 2.27 -23.26
C SER A 72 -8.91 1.69 -23.46
N GLN A 73 -8.32 1.97 -24.62
CA GLN A 73 -6.93 1.66 -24.94
C GLN A 73 -5.91 2.50 -24.15
N ARG A 74 -6.38 3.46 -23.33
CA ARG A 74 -5.55 4.32 -22.48
C ARG A 74 -5.37 3.79 -21.04
N VAL A 75 -5.82 2.57 -20.79
CA VAL A 75 -5.68 1.90 -19.48
C VAL A 75 -4.54 0.90 -19.54
N TYR A 76 -3.58 1.08 -18.65
CA TYR A 76 -2.39 0.25 -18.53
C TYR A 76 -2.27 -0.30 -17.11
N VAL A 77 -1.82 -1.54 -17.01
CA VAL A 77 -1.64 -2.25 -15.73
C VAL A 77 -0.26 -2.86 -15.75
N LEU A 78 0.52 -2.60 -14.71
CA LEU A 78 1.90 -3.05 -14.56
C LEU A 78 1.97 -4.21 -13.56
N LEU A 79 3.02 -5.01 -13.71
CA LEU A 79 3.37 -6.08 -12.80
C LEU A 79 3.94 -5.51 -11.48
N GLY A 80 3.38 -5.90 -10.34
CA GLY A 80 3.99 -5.74 -9.02
C GLY A 80 4.56 -7.04 -8.46
N ASN A 81 5.14 -6.96 -7.26
CA ASN A 81 5.68 -8.16 -6.59
C ASN A 81 4.58 -9.11 -6.11
N CYS A 82 3.38 -8.63 -5.77
CA CYS A 82 2.29 -9.48 -5.33
C CYS A 82 1.77 -10.34 -6.48
N GLU A 83 1.64 -9.77 -7.68
CA GLU A 83 1.27 -10.54 -8.87
C GLU A 83 2.34 -11.57 -9.22
N TYR A 84 3.63 -11.20 -9.16
CA TYR A 84 4.73 -12.14 -9.40
C TYR A 84 4.77 -13.27 -8.38
N ALA A 85 4.67 -12.95 -7.08
CA ALA A 85 4.69 -13.95 -6.01
C ALA A 85 3.48 -14.91 -6.09
N LEU A 86 2.30 -14.38 -6.45
CA LEU A 86 1.10 -15.19 -6.67
C LEU A 86 1.29 -16.17 -7.85
N ASP A 87 1.80 -15.69 -8.99
CA ASP A 87 2.10 -16.52 -10.16
C ASP A 87 3.10 -17.63 -9.80
N ALA A 88 4.22 -17.27 -9.17
CA ALA A 88 5.25 -18.23 -8.76
C ALA A 88 4.67 -19.30 -7.82
N LEU A 89 3.93 -18.89 -6.79
CA LEU A 89 3.34 -19.80 -5.80
C LEU A 89 2.35 -20.80 -6.43
N ILE A 90 1.67 -20.43 -7.52
CA ILE A 90 0.69 -21.28 -8.20
C ILE A 90 1.34 -22.12 -9.30
N ASN A 91 2.31 -21.58 -10.05
CA ASN A 91 2.87 -22.21 -11.25
C ASN A 91 4.17 -22.98 -11.03
N ASP A 92 4.90 -22.74 -9.94
CA ASP A 92 6.06 -23.54 -9.56
C ASP A 92 5.64 -24.76 -8.73
N ASP A 93 5.76 -25.96 -9.31
CA ASP A 93 5.39 -27.21 -8.66
C ASP A 93 6.19 -27.48 -7.37
N ASP A 94 7.41 -26.93 -7.27
CA ASP A 94 8.26 -27.06 -6.08
C ASP A 94 7.72 -26.22 -4.90
N LEU A 95 6.91 -25.19 -5.17
CA LEU A 95 6.33 -24.30 -4.14
C LEU A 95 4.97 -24.78 -3.58
N CYS A 96 4.54 -26.00 -3.89
CA CYS A 96 3.23 -26.49 -3.45
C CYS A 96 3.09 -26.53 -1.90
N GLN A 97 4.19 -26.82 -1.18
CA GLN A 97 4.21 -26.84 0.29
C GLN A 97 4.12 -25.43 0.87
N GLU A 98 4.83 -24.50 0.27
CA GLU A 98 4.86 -23.08 0.58
C GLU A 98 3.47 -22.48 0.38
N MET A 99 2.75 -22.86 -0.68
CA MET A 99 1.37 -22.43 -0.91
C MET A 99 0.44 -22.93 0.20
N LEU A 100 0.55 -24.20 0.59
CA LEU A 100 -0.26 -24.74 1.68
C LEU A 100 0.10 -24.08 3.03
N HIS A 101 1.39 -23.82 3.28
CA HIS A 101 1.85 -23.10 4.45
C HIS A 101 1.27 -21.67 4.49
N TYR A 102 1.37 -20.96 3.36
CA TYR A 102 0.82 -19.62 3.16
C TYR A 102 -0.66 -19.59 3.55
N LEU A 103 -1.50 -20.45 2.97
CA LEU A 103 -2.93 -20.51 3.26
C LEU A 103 -3.26 -20.83 4.73
N ARG A 104 -2.47 -21.72 5.37
CA ARG A 104 -2.72 -22.11 6.76
C ARG A 104 -2.29 -21.06 7.78
N LYS A 105 -1.31 -20.21 7.45
CA LYS A 105 -0.62 -19.33 8.42
C LYS A 105 -0.79 -17.85 8.15
N ILE A 106 -0.98 -17.47 6.88
CA ILE A 106 -0.88 -16.08 6.41
C ILE A 106 -2.10 -15.71 5.57
N GLY A 107 -2.33 -16.43 4.47
CA GLY A 107 -3.33 -16.14 3.44
C GLY A 107 -4.75 -16.44 3.88
N LYS A 108 -5.37 -15.48 4.59
CA LYS A 108 -6.82 -15.43 4.83
C LYS A 108 -7.53 -14.43 3.90
N SER A 109 -6.87 -14.10 2.79
CA SER A 109 -7.22 -13.07 1.81
C SER A 109 -6.47 -13.37 0.52
N GLY A 110 -6.88 -12.80 -0.61
CA GLY A 110 -6.23 -13.02 -1.91
C GLY A 110 -6.90 -14.10 -2.77
N MET A 111 -6.39 -14.31 -4.00
CA MET A 111 -7.08 -15.14 -5.00
C MET A 111 -7.12 -16.62 -4.63
N ILE A 112 -6.01 -17.15 -4.09
CA ILE A 112 -5.91 -18.56 -3.72
C ILE A 112 -6.95 -18.90 -2.63
N ASP A 113 -7.07 -18.05 -1.61
CA ASP A 113 -8.06 -18.20 -0.53
C ASP A 113 -9.50 -18.13 -1.07
N GLN A 114 -9.78 -17.21 -2.00
CA GLN A 114 -11.08 -17.13 -2.67
C GLN A 114 -11.43 -18.45 -3.39
N ILE A 115 -10.48 -19.09 -4.08
CA ILE A 115 -10.70 -20.39 -4.72
C ILE A 115 -10.93 -21.50 -3.68
N VAL A 116 -10.10 -21.56 -2.64
CA VAL A 116 -10.24 -22.54 -1.55
C VAL A 116 -11.64 -22.46 -0.93
N SER A 117 -12.11 -21.25 -0.64
CA SER A 117 -13.44 -21.01 -0.08
C SER A 117 -14.56 -21.38 -1.08
N ARG A 118 -14.48 -20.93 -2.33
CA ARG A 118 -15.52 -21.18 -3.36
C ARG A 118 -15.67 -22.67 -3.70
N LYS A 119 -14.58 -23.44 -3.63
CA LYS A 119 -14.57 -24.88 -3.88
C LYS A 119 -14.70 -25.74 -2.62
N HIS A 120 -14.85 -25.13 -1.44
CA HIS A 120 -14.98 -25.81 -0.16
C HIS A 120 -13.82 -26.80 0.12
N LEU A 121 -12.58 -26.40 -0.19
CA LEU A 121 -11.42 -27.28 -0.06
C LEU A 121 -10.99 -27.41 1.40
N ASP A 122 -10.76 -28.65 1.87
CA ASP A 122 -10.28 -28.91 3.22
C ASP A 122 -8.74 -28.91 3.25
N LEU A 123 -8.17 -27.76 3.62
CA LEU A 123 -6.72 -27.57 3.72
C LEU A 123 -6.01 -28.57 4.64
N LYS A 124 -6.71 -29.30 5.52
CA LYS A 124 -6.10 -30.35 6.37
C LYS A 124 -5.99 -31.69 5.65
N LYS A 125 -6.88 -31.97 4.69
CA LYS A 125 -6.96 -33.25 3.99
C LYS A 125 -6.32 -33.22 2.60
N GLU A 126 -6.35 -32.07 1.94
CA GLU A 126 -5.83 -31.94 0.58
C GLU A 126 -4.31 -32.12 0.53
N LYS A 127 -3.84 -32.87 -0.49
CA LYS A 127 -2.41 -32.94 -0.79
C LYS A 127 -1.97 -31.62 -1.42
N PRO A 128 -0.81 -31.04 -1.04
CA PRO A 128 -0.33 -29.77 -1.59
C PRO A 128 -0.35 -29.67 -3.12
N GLN A 129 0.08 -30.74 -3.80
CA GLN A 129 0.12 -30.79 -5.27
C GLN A 129 -1.28 -30.77 -5.90
N ILE A 130 -2.24 -31.47 -5.29
CA ILE A 130 -3.63 -31.50 -5.75
C ILE A 130 -4.27 -30.13 -5.55
N LEU A 131 -4.05 -29.53 -4.37
CA LEU A 131 -4.53 -28.18 -4.06
C LEU A 131 -3.99 -27.16 -5.07
N GLN A 132 -2.68 -27.18 -5.33
CA GLN A 132 -2.04 -26.24 -6.27
C GLN A 132 -2.58 -26.42 -7.67
N LYS A 133 -2.76 -27.66 -8.13
CA LYS A 133 -3.38 -27.96 -9.43
C LYS A 133 -4.80 -27.41 -9.53
N ILE A 134 -5.64 -27.63 -8.51
CA ILE A 134 -7.01 -27.11 -8.49
C ILE A 134 -7.02 -25.57 -8.57
N VAL A 135 -6.14 -24.92 -7.79
CA VAL A 135 -6.00 -23.46 -7.79
C VAL A 135 -5.56 -22.95 -9.16
N ARG A 136 -4.51 -23.56 -9.74
CA ARG A 136 -3.97 -23.23 -11.07
C ARG A 136 -5.03 -23.33 -12.16
N GLU A 137 -5.77 -24.44 -12.20
CA GLU A 137 -6.85 -24.64 -13.17
C GLU A 137 -8.00 -23.64 -12.99
N SER A 138 -8.25 -23.19 -11.75
CA SER A 138 -9.34 -22.25 -11.45
C SER A 138 -9.01 -20.79 -11.75
N LEU A 139 -7.72 -20.45 -11.77
CA LEU A 139 -7.21 -19.09 -11.97
C LEU A 139 -6.50 -18.93 -13.32
N GLN A 140 -6.72 -19.84 -14.26
CA GLN A 140 -5.96 -19.86 -15.52
C GLN A 140 -6.11 -18.54 -16.30
N GLU A 141 -7.30 -17.94 -16.31
CA GLU A 141 -7.54 -16.67 -17.01
C GLU A 141 -6.80 -15.50 -16.33
N GLU A 142 -6.86 -15.43 -15.00
CA GLU A 142 -6.20 -14.41 -14.19
C GLU A 142 -4.67 -14.53 -14.25
N LEU A 143 -4.13 -15.76 -14.23
CA LEU A 143 -2.70 -16.03 -14.36
C LEU A 143 -2.19 -15.66 -15.76
N ASN A 144 -2.94 -16.00 -16.80
CA ASN A 144 -2.59 -15.60 -18.17
C ASN A 144 -2.57 -14.07 -18.32
N TYR A 145 -3.51 -13.38 -17.65
CA TYR A 145 -3.53 -11.93 -17.61
C TYR A 145 -2.31 -11.35 -16.89
N ILE A 146 -2.00 -11.84 -15.68
CA ILE A 146 -0.81 -11.43 -14.90
C ILE A 146 0.48 -11.64 -15.70
N ALA A 147 0.63 -12.80 -16.33
CA ALA A 147 1.81 -13.12 -17.14
C ALA A 147 1.95 -12.23 -18.38
N SER A 148 0.87 -11.57 -18.81
CA SER A 148 0.87 -10.64 -19.94
C SER A 148 1.24 -9.19 -19.57
N LEU A 149 1.35 -8.86 -18.28
CA LEU A 149 1.56 -7.48 -17.84
C LEU A 149 2.99 -6.99 -18.15
N PRO A 150 3.17 -5.74 -18.60
CA PRO A 150 4.48 -5.14 -18.69
C PRO A 150 5.05 -4.83 -17.29
N THR A 151 6.37 -4.85 -17.21
CA THR A 151 7.13 -4.48 -16.00
C THR A 151 7.24 -2.97 -15.84
N SER A 152 7.20 -2.21 -16.93
CA SER A 152 7.24 -0.75 -16.87
C SER A 152 6.59 -0.09 -18.08
N ILE A 153 6.15 1.15 -17.90
CA ILE A 153 5.74 2.04 -18.99
C ILE A 153 6.56 3.32 -18.94
N GLU A 154 7.28 3.59 -20.04
CA GLU A 154 8.07 4.80 -20.23
C GLU A 154 7.37 5.74 -21.21
N THR A 155 7.20 6.99 -20.81
CA THR A 155 6.77 8.10 -21.67
C THR A 155 7.92 9.09 -21.85
N ASP A 156 7.73 10.15 -22.65
CA ASP A 156 8.70 11.24 -22.74
C ASP A 156 8.89 11.98 -21.40
N ASP A 157 7.82 12.08 -20.59
CA ASP A 157 7.78 12.92 -19.40
C ASP A 157 8.07 12.15 -18.09
N PHE A 158 7.77 10.85 -18.02
CA PHE A 158 7.94 10.00 -16.82
C PHE A 158 8.06 8.50 -17.14
N LEU A 159 8.52 7.72 -16.16
CA LEU A 159 8.52 6.26 -16.11
C LEU A 159 7.64 5.80 -14.95
N CYS A 160 6.72 4.85 -15.18
CA CYS A 160 6.05 4.10 -14.11
C CYS A 160 6.67 2.71 -14.00
N ILE A 161 7.02 2.31 -12.79
CA ILE A 161 7.61 1.02 -12.46
C ILE A 161 7.45 0.75 -10.96
N HIS A 162 7.01 -0.46 -10.61
CA HIS A 162 6.45 -0.72 -9.29
C HIS A 162 7.36 -0.35 -8.10
N ALA A 163 8.63 -0.77 -8.10
CA ALA A 163 9.56 -0.52 -6.98
C ALA A 163 10.74 0.39 -7.31
N GLY A 164 11.16 0.47 -8.57
CA GLY A 164 12.24 1.35 -9.01
C GLY A 164 13.15 0.77 -10.10
N ILE A 165 14.32 1.38 -10.27
CA ILE A 165 15.35 0.95 -11.23
C ILE A 165 16.74 1.04 -10.59
N GLU A 166 17.69 0.31 -11.16
CA GLU A 166 19.10 0.47 -10.80
C GLU A 166 19.65 1.82 -11.28
N ASN A 167 20.56 2.41 -10.49
CA ASN A 167 21.19 3.68 -10.83
C ASN A 167 22.33 3.50 -11.84
N LYS A 168 21.97 3.04 -13.05
CA LYS A 168 22.88 2.80 -14.18
C LYS A 168 22.14 2.98 -15.52
N ASN A 169 22.87 3.36 -16.57
CA ASN A 169 22.27 3.71 -17.85
C ASN A 169 21.56 2.53 -18.54
N ASP A 170 22.02 1.31 -18.32
CA ASP A 170 21.50 0.05 -18.85
C ASP A 170 20.54 -0.65 -17.86
N TRP A 171 19.79 0.13 -17.08
CA TRP A 171 18.91 -0.39 -16.03
C TRP A 171 17.91 -1.43 -16.53
N GLN A 172 17.52 -1.40 -17.81
CA GLN A 172 16.60 -2.36 -18.43
C GLN A 172 17.14 -3.80 -18.45
N ASN A 173 18.46 -3.99 -18.32
CA ASN A 173 19.10 -5.31 -18.24
C ASN A 173 19.22 -5.84 -16.80
N ALA A 174 18.65 -5.12 -15.82
CA ALA A 174 18.64 -5.57 -14.43
C ALA A 174 17.68 -6.77 -14.24
N PRO A 175 17.88 -7.60 -13.20
CA PRO A 175 16.94 -8.68 -12.90
C PRO A 175 15.58 -8.12 -12.49
N LEU A 176 14.52 -8.94 -12.64
CA LEU A 176 13.15 -8.56 -12.30
C LEU A 176 13.01 -7.99 -10.88
N SER A 177 13.74 -8.56 -9.90
CA SER A 177 13.71 -8.09 -8.51
C SER A 177 14.13 -6.62 -8.34
N SER A 178 14.98 -6.07 -9.23
CA SER A 178 15.32 -4.64 -9.23
C SER A 178 14.13 -3.73 -9.58
N PHE A 179 13.09 -4.28 -10.21
CA PHE A 179 11.92 -3.54 -10.69
C PHE A 179 10.71 -3.66 -9.79
N ILE A 180 10.55 -4.80 -9.12
CA ILE A 180 9.37 -5.10 -8.30
C ILE A 180 9.66 -5.21 -6.80
N GLU A 181 10.92 -5.31 -6.36
CA GLU A 181 11.26 -5.54 -4.93
C GLU A 181 12.30 -4.56 -4.36
N LYS A 182 12.64 -3.50 -5.09
CA LYS A 182 13.71 -2.58 -4.71
C LYS A 182 13.34 -1.75 -3.48
N ARG A 183 14.02 -2.00 -2.36
CA ARG A 183 13.73 -1.35 -1.06
C ARG A 183 14.50 -0.07 -0.78
N ASP A 184 15.55 0.20 -1.53
CA ASP A 184 16.47 1.32 -1.29
C ASP A 184 16.33 2.44 -2.33
N PHE A 185 15.34 2.37 -3.22
CA PHE A 185 15.18 3.27 -4.36
C PHE A 185 15.10 4.74 -3.94
N GLN A 186 14.25 5.07 -2.95
CA GLN A 186 14.13 6.44 -2.43
C GLN A 186 15.46 6.97 -1.87
N LYS A 187 16.32 6.09 -1.34
CA LYS A 187 17.63 6.47 -0.81
C LYS A 187 18.64 6.67 -1.95
N VAL A 188 18.78 5.68 -2.83
CA VAL A 188 19.83 5.58 -3.86
C VAL A 188 19.58 6.51 -5.05
N GLY A 189 18.33 6.73 -5.43
CA GLY A 189 17.99 7.52 -6.62
C GLY A 189 18.16 6.74 -7.93
N HIS A 190 18.15 7.46 -9.05
CA HIS A 190 18.28 6.90 -10.40
C HIS A 190 19.01 7.83 -11.36
N CYS A 191 19.40 7.31 -12.54
CA CYS A 191 20.14 8.03 -13.56
C CYS A 191 19.27 8.80 -14.57
N LEU A 192 17.95 8.59 -14.56
CA LEU A 192 17.03 9.21 -15.53
C LEU A 192 16.82 10.71 -15.28
N LYS A 193 16.62 11.45 -16.37
CA LYS A 193 16.29 12.89 -16.35
C LYS A 193 14.78 13.18 -16.23
N LYS A 194 13.94 12.15 -16.29
CA LYS A 194 12.48 12.19 -16.16
C LYS A 194 12.06 11.72 -14.77
N TYR A 195 10.80 11.93 -14.41
CA TYR A 195 10.27 11.41 -13.16
C TYR A 195 10.13 9.89 -13.20
N VAL A 196 10.45 9.22 -12.09
CA VAL A 196 10.16 7.81 -11.87
C VAL A 196 9.10 7.70 -10.79
N ILE A 197 7.95 7.17 -11.17
CA ILE A 197 6.78 6.98 -10.31
C ILE A 197 6.77 5.53 -9.87
N VAL A 198 6.63 5.33 -8.56
CA VAL A 198 6.74 4.00 -7.92
C VAL A 198 5.68 3.81 -6.83
N GLY A 199 5.28 2.56 -6.63
CA GLY A 199 4.51 2.07 -5.48
C GLY A 199 5.41 1.35 -4.46
N HIS A 200 5.03 0.12 -4.11
CA HIS A 200 5.80 -0.90 -3.37
C HIS A 200 6.09 -0.62 -1.89
N LEU A 201 6.68 0.56 -1.59
CA LEU A 201 6.98 0.98 -0.24
C LEU A 201 6.00 2.05 0.21
N PRO A 202 5.22 1.80 1.28
CA PRO A 202 4.32 2.80 1.83
C PRO A 202 5.07 4.09 2.15
N THR A 203 4.54 5.21 1.67
CA THR A 203 5.13 6.55 1.82
C THR A 203 5.39 6.93 3.28
N SER A 204 4.61 6.40 4.21
CA SER A 204 4.82 6.57 5.65
C SER A 204 6.18 6.09 6.13
N ASN A 205 6.80 5.13 5.46
CA ASN A 205 8.12 4.61 5.83
C ASN A 205 9.25 5.66 5.67
N PHE A 206 9.02 6.73 4.90
CA PHE A 206 10.06 7.73 4.61
C PHE A 206 10.08 8.91 5.60
N TYR A 207 9.16 8.93 6.57
CA TYR A 207 9.07 9.98 7.59
C TYR A 207 9.48 9.45 8.96
N GLN A 208 10.46 10.11 9.59
CA GLN A 208 11.02 9.67 10.86
C GLN A 208 10.08 9.90 12.04
N ASN A 209 9.40 11.05 12.11
CA ASN A 209 8.67 11.47 13.32
C ASN A 209 7.17 11.68 13.07
N GLN A 210 6.67 11.25 11.90
CA GLN A 210 5.28 11.44 11.48
C GLN A 210 4.80 10.23 10.67
N ILE A 211 3.51 9.92 10.74
CA ILE A 211 2.85 8.98 9.82
C ILE A 211 2.20 9.85 8.73
N LYS A 212 2.70 9.74 7.50
CA LYS A 212 2.16 10.44 6.33
C LYS A 212 2.05 9.46 5.19
N ASN A 213 0.84 9.26 4.69
CA ASN A 213 0.58 8.36 3.57
C ASN A 213 0.23 9.13 2.28
N ASP A 214 0.39 10.46 2.28
CA ASP A 214 0.28 11.28 1.09
C ASP A 214 1.37 10.90 0.07
N VAL A 215 1.10 11.11 -1.21
CA VAL A 215 2.11 11.01 -2.29
C VAL A 215 3.36 11.81 -1.92
N LEU A 216 4.53 11.15 -1.93
CA LEU A 216 5.82 11.76 -1.70
C LEU A 216 6.45 12.16 -3.03
N MET A 217 6.67 13.46 -3.23
CA MET A 217 7.33 14.01 -4.42
C MET A 217 8.72 14.52 -4.05
N ASP A 218 9.76 13.81 -4.48
CA ASP A 218 11.16 14.24 -4.38
C ASP A 218 11.58 14.81 -5.74
N PHE A 219 11.46 16.13 -5.90
CA PHE A 219 11.75 16.81 -7.17
C PHE A 219 13.25 16.85 -7.51
N ASP A 220 14.12 16.76 -6.50
CA ASP A 220 15.57 16.75 -6.69
C ASP A 220 16.03 15.40 -7.25
N LYS A 221 15.52 14.29 -6.68
CA LYS A 221 15.76 12.94 -7.19
C LYS A 221 14.87 12.56 -8.36
N LYS A 222 13.81 13.34 -8.61
CA LYS A 222 12.72 13.06 -9.56
C LYS A 222 12.01 11.73 -9.29
N ILE A 223 11.80 11.41 -8.02
CA ILE A 223 11.05 10.23 -7.58
C ILE A 223 9.69 10.66 -7.05
N ILE A 224 8.63 9.96 -7.47
CA ILE A 224 7.28 10.14 -6.92
C ILE A 224 6.79 8.81 -6.38
N SER A 225 6.77 8.65 -5.06
CA SER A 225 6.25 7.44 -4.40
C SER A 225 4.77 7.62 -4.07
N ILE A 226 3.93 6.70 -4.53
CA ILE A 226 2.47 6.85 -4.45
C ILE A 226 1.78 5.83 -3.55
N ASP A 227 2.49 4.81 -3.04
CA ASP A 227 1.88 3.82 -2.15
C ASP A 227 1.44 4.45 -0.80
N GLY A 228 0.14 4.40 -0.54
CA GLY A 228 -0.50 4.89 0.69
C GLY A 228 -0.68 3.83 1.78
N GLY A 229 -0.12 2.63 1.59
CA GLY A 229 -0.09 1.51 2.53
C GLY A 229 -1.36 0.68 2.59
N THR A 230 -2.21 0.70 1.56
CA THR A 230 -3.48 -0.05 1.55
C THR A 230 -3.22 -1.54 1.76
N GLY A 231 -3.95 -2.20 2.68
CA GLY A 231 -3.73 -3.63 2.99
C GLY A 231 -2.45 -3.98 3.75
N VAL A 232 -1.52 -3.04 3.93
CA VAL A 232 -0.24 -3.25 4.64
C VAL A 232 -0.14 -2.45 5.94
N LYS A 233 -0.72 -1.24 5.97
CA LYS A 233 -0.80 -0.35 7.13
C LYS A 233 -2.24 -0.23 7.63
N PHE A 234 -2.44 -0.21 8.94
CA PHE A 234 -3.74 0.07 9.56
C PHE A 234 -4.24 1.46 9.19
N ILE A 235 -3.33 2.44 9.27
CA ILE A 235 -3.60 3.82 8.86
C ILE A 235 -3.18 3.96 7.40
N SER A 236 -4.00 3.42 6.50
CA SER A 236 -3.73 3.49 5.07
C SER A 236 -4.66 4.43 4.34
N GLN A 237 -4.25 4.81 3.15
CA GLN A 237 -5.10 5.44 2.13
C GLN A 237 -4.75 4.84 0.78
N LEU A 238 -5.67 4.93 -0.18
CA LEU A 238 -5.34 4.64 -1.58
C LEU A 238 -5.18 5.97 -2.29
N ASN A 239 -4.01 6.18 -2.89
CA ASN A 239 -3.64 7.42 -3.55
C ASN A 239 -3.85 7.34 -5.06
N ALA A 240 -4.13 8.49 -5.66
CA ALA A 240 -4.00 8.75 -7.07
C ALA A 240 -3.04 9.93 -7.29
N LEU A 241 -2.05 9.73 -8.14
CA LEU A 241 -1.25 10.81 -8.72
C LEU A 241 -1.90 11.24 -10.04
N ILE A 242 -2.30 12.50 -10.13
CA ILE A 242 -2.87 13.10 -11.34
C ILE A 242 -1.78 13.95 -11.99
N ILE A 243 -1.39 13.57 -13.19
CA ILE A 243 -0.37 14.21 -14.00
C ILE A 243 -1.06 14.91 -15.17
N GLU A 244 -0.82 16.19 -15.34
CA GLU A 244 -1.39 16.97 -16.45
C GLU A 244 -0.27 17.65 -17.22
N ASN A 245 -0.28 17.52 -18.55
CA ASN A 245 0.61 18.22 -19.45
C ASN A 245 -0.22 19.04 -20.44
N ASP A 246 -0.10 20.37 -20.40
CA ASP A 246 -0.82 21.29 -21.29
C ASP A 246 -0.09 21.56 -22.62
N GLY A 247 1.03 20.86 -22.87
CA GLY A 247 1.94 21.08 -23.99
C GLY A 247 3.13 22.01 -23.66
N LYS A 248 3.10 22.70 -22.51
CA LYS A 248 4.15 23.61 -22.03
C LYS A 248 4.64 23.24 -20.64
N ASN A 249 3.73 22.89 -19.74
CA ASN A 249 3.98 22.61 -18.33
C ASN A 249 3.52 21.20 -17.97
N LEU A 250 4.33 20.52 -17.17
CA LEU A 250 3.99 19.26 -16.51
C LEU A 250 3.63 19.55 -15.05
N THR A 251 2.42 19.19 -14.63
CA THR A 251 1.95 19.43 -13.25
C THR A 251 1.51 18.14 -12.58
N PHE A 252 1.67 18.10 -11.26
CA PHE A 252 1.33 16.96 -10.42
C PHE A 252 0.32 17.40 -9.36
N LYS A 253 -0.75 16.62 -9.22
CA LYS A 253 -1.77 16.75 -8.17
C LYS A 253 -1.96 15.39 -7.51
N ASN A 254 -2.36 15.39 -6.24
CA ASN A 254 -2.73 14.16 -5.56
C ASN A 254 -4.22 14.16 -5.22
N HIS A 255 -4.80 12.97 -5.19
CA HIS A 255 -6.09 12.69 -4.59
C HIS A 255 -5.99 11.39 -3.81
N PHE A 256 -6.85 11.18 -2.82
CA PHE A 256 -6.85 9.92 -2.09
C PHE A 256 -8.22 9.58 -1.53
N VAL A 257 -8.42 8.30 -1.27
CA VAL A 257 -9.57 7.81 -0.52
C VAL A 257 -9.11 7.09 0.75
N GLN A 258 -9.78 7.40 1.85
CA GLN A 258 -9.52 6.82 3.15
C GLN A 258 -10.86 6.68 3.89
N PRO A 259 -11.54 5.53 3.74
CA PRO A 259 -12.87 5.30 4.30
C PRO A 259 -12.77 4.98 5.79
N LEU A 260 -12.54 6.01 6.60
CA LEU A 260 -12.59 5.94 8.06
C LEU A 260 -13.89 6.58 8.56
N PRO A 261 -14.47 6.07 9.66
CA PRO A 261 -15.64 6.69 10.26
C PRO A 261 -15.30 8.10 10.76
N ILE A 262 -16.26 9.02 10.62
CA ILE A 262 -16.14 10.40 11.08
C ILE A 262 -16.85 10.54 12.42
N TYR A 263 -16.21 11.24 13.35
CA TYR A 263 -16.76 11.58 14.66
C TYR A 263 -16.62 13.09 14.86
N ARG A 264 -17.54 13.65 15.64
CA ARG A 264 -17.56 15.04 16.09
C ARG A 264 -16.90 15.15 17.45
N ILE A 265 -16.12 16.21 17.66
CA ILE A 265 -15.56 16.56 18.97
C ILE A 265 -16.63 17.26 19.82
N LYS A 266 -16.88 16.74 21.03
CA LYS A 266 -17.91 17.24 21.95
C LYS A 266 -17.52 18.46 22.77
N GLN A 267 -16.23 18.68 23.00
CA GLN A 267 -15.70 19.81 23.77
C GLN A 267 -14.19 19.95 23.51
N ASP A 268 -13.67 21.14 23.80
CA ASP A 268 -12.24 21.42 23.70
C ASP A 268 -11.39 20.49 24.59
N LYS A 269 -10.24 20.05 24.06
CA LYS A 269 -9.20 19.36 24.80
C LYS A 269 -7.85 19.86 24.34
N PHE A 270 -7.13 20.49 25.26
CA PHE A 270 -5.78 20.98 25.03
C PHE A 270 -4.75 19.97 25.53
N VAL A 271 -3.69 19.78 24.76
CA VAL A 271 -2.56 18.92 25.08
C VAL A 271 -1.29 19.75 24.96
N GLU A 272 -0.36 19.57 25.90
CA GLU A 272 0.95 20.19 25.82
C GLU A 272 1.71 19.69 24.58
N ASN A 273 2.37 20.62 23.89
CA ASN A 273 3.19 20.27 22.75
C ASN A 273 4.46 19.58 23.23
N LYS A 274 4.69 18.35 22.76
CA LYS A 274 5.89 17.55 23.04
C LYS A 274 6.48 17.03 21.73
N GLU A 275 7.74 16.66 21.78
CA GLU A 275 8.36 15.93 20.68
C GLU A 275 7.63 14.58 20.48
N ASN A 276 7.33 14.28 19.22
CA ASN A 276 6.65 13.04 18.85
C ASN A 276 7.68 12.00 18.42
N HIS A 277 7.47 10.77 18.88
CA HIS A 277 8.29 9.63 18.54
C HIS A 277 7.49 8.66 17.70
N LYS A 278 8.18 7.94 16.82
CA LYS A 278 7.55 6.99 15.91
C LYS A 278 8.22 5.63 16.01
N VAL A 279 7.41 4.57 16.08
CA VAL A 279 7.85 3.23 15.70
C VAL A 279 7.40 3.01 14.26
N SER A 280 8.28 2.54 13.39
CA SER A 280 7.94 2.32 11.98
C SER A 280 8.67 1.13 11.40
N TRP A 281 8.16 0.64 10.27
CA TRP A 281 8.87 -0.36 9.48
C TRP A 281 10.28 0.14 9.09
N PRO A 282 11.31 -0.73 9.02
CA PRO A 282 11.29 -2.17 9.33
C PRO A 282 11.52 -2.50 10.82
N ASN A 283 11.65 -1.47 11.67
CA ASN A 283 12.18 -1.59 13.03
C ASN A 283 11.09 -1.46 14.09
N PHE A 284 10.28 -2.51 14.26
CA PHE A 284 9.19 -2.53 15.24
C PHE A 284 9.58 -3.06 16.62
N GLU A 285 10.81 -3.53 16.82
CA GLU A 285 11.23 -4.12 18.09
C GLU A 285 11.34 -3.05 19.19
N ILE A 286 10.77 -3.38 20.35
CA ILE A 286 10.70 -2.52 21.52
C ILE A 286 11.09 -3.28 22.79
N GLU A 287 11.55 -2.54 23.78
CA GLU A 287 11.71 -2.99 25.16
C GLU A 287 10.66 -2.29 26.04
N ILE A 288 9.92 -3.04 26.85
CA ILE A 288 9.00 -2.46 27.84
C ILE A 288 9.79 -2.10 29.09
N LEU A 289 9.84 -0.81 29.41
CA LEU A 289 10.53 -0.28 30.59
C LEU A 289 9.58 -0.13 31.79
N GLU A 290 8.34 0.29 31.54
CA GLU A 290 7.29 0.43 32.55
C GLU A 290 5.95 0.01 31.95
N LYS A 291 5.17 -0.82 32.66
CA LYS A 291 3.83 -1.22 32.23
C LYS A 291 2.77 -0.51 33.08
N ARG A 292 1.83 0.18 32.43
CA ARG A 292 0.63 0.74 33.07
C ARG A 292 -0.66 0.14 32.48
N GLU A 293 -1.80 0.53 33.05
CA GLU A 293 -3.13 0.03 32.66
C GLU A 293 -3.41 0.21 31.17
N GLU A 294 -3.20 1.41 30.64
CA GLU A 294 -3.61 1.78 29.27
C GLU A 294 -2.45 1.81 28.28
N PHE A 295 -1.27 2.27 28.73
CA PHE A 295 -0.06 2.42 27.93
C PHE A 295 1.13 1.80 28.65
N SER A 296 2.12 1.36 27.88
CA SER A 296 3.43 0.96 28.37
C SER A 296 4.48 1.97 27.92
N PHE A 297 5.41 2.31 28.80
CA PHE A 297 6.59 3.09 28.44
C PHE A 297 7.61 2.16 27.82
N CYS A 298 7.98 2.45 26.58
CA CYS A 298 8.79 1.56 25.76
C CYS A 298 10.00 2.30 25.20
N LYS A 299 11.08 1.54 24.98
CA LYS A 299 12.24 1.98 24.22
C LYS A 299 12.22 1.30 22.85
N VAL A 300 12.31 2.06 21.77
CA VAL A 300 12.52 1.51 20.43
C VAL A 300 13.97 1.06 20.32
N ILE A 301 14.20 -0.22 20.03
CA ILE A 301 15.55 -0.80 20.07
C ILE A 301 16.48 -0.13 19.06
N HIS A 302 16.00 0.11 17.84
CA HIS A 302 16.81 0.65 16.76
C HIS A 302 17.18 2.13 16.95
N THR A 303 16.25 2.97 17.42
CA THR A 303 16.47 4.42 17.53
C THR A 303 16.83 4.89 18.94
N ASN A 304 16.68 4.02 19.94
CA ASN A 304 16.74 4.35 21.38
C ASN A 304 15.71 5.39 21.84
N GLN A 305 14.75 5.76 21.00
CA GLN A 305 13.67 6.68 21.38
C GLN A 305 12.78 6.03 22.44
N MET A 306 12.30 6.84 23.38
CA MET A 306 11.41 6.40 24.44
C MET A 306 10.03 7.01 24.25
N LEU A 307 8.99 6.19 24.30
CA LEU A 307 7.64 6.62 23.99
C LEU A 307 6.58 5.78 24.72
N TRP A 308 5.39 6.34 24.85
CA TRP A 308 4.23 5.62 25.37
C TRP A 308 3.53 4.89 24.25
N ILE A 309 3.40 3.57 24.34
CA ILE A 309 2.69 2.74 23.36
C ILE A 309 1.43 2.16 24.01
N LYS A 310 0.29 2.32 23.34
CA LYS A 310 -0.99 1.73 23.76
C LYS A 310 -0.82 0.21 23.82
N ASN A 311 -1.20 -0.41 24.95
CA ASN A 311 -0.90 -1.82 25.21
C ASN A 311 -1.38 -2.78 24.09
N GLU A 312 -2.49 -2.47 23.44
CA GLU A 312 -3.09 -3.19 22.32
C GLU A 312 -2.23 -3.19 21.06
N PHE A 313 -1.25 -2.28 20.95
CA PHE A 313 -0.30 -2.21 19.85
C PHE A 313 0.98 -3.01 20.13
N ILE A 314 1.09 -3.69 21.27
CA ILE A 314 2.29 -4.45 21.64
C ILE A 314 1.98 -5.93 21.57
N TYR A 315 2.86 -6.70 20.92
CA TYR A 315 2.78 -8.15 20.93
C TYR A 315 4.13 -8.80 21.25
N LEU A 316 4.07 -10.01 21.81
CA LEU A 316 5.24 -10.82 22.15
C LEU A 316 5.45 -11.89 21.08
N LYS A 317 6.67 -11.96 20.52
CA LYS A 317 7.08 -13.02 19.60
C LYS A 317 8.51 -13.44 19.90
N ASN A 318 8.75 -14.74 20.02
CA ASN A 318 10.10 -15.29 20.29
C ASN A 318 10.82 -14.69 21.50
N LYS A 319 10.08 -14.30 22.55
CA LYS A 319 10.59 -13.60 23.76
C LYS A 319 10.96 -12.12 23.57
N HIS A 320 10.70 -11.53 22.41
CA HIS A 320 10.89 -10.10 22.13
C HIS A 320 9.54 -9.40 21.95
N PHE A 321 9.47 -8.12 22.34
CA PHE A 321 8.27 -7.30 22.15
C PHE A 321 8.37 -6.47 20.88
N TYR A 322 7.23 -6.30 20.22
CA TYR A 322 7.13 -5.57 18.96
C TYR A 322 5.91 -4.68 18.96
N CYS A 323 6.02 -3.53 18.30
CA CYS A 323 4.85 -2.74 17.89
C CYS A 323 4.14 -3.42 16.71
N LEU A 324 2.81 -3.42 16.69
CA LEU A 324 2.01 -4.09 15.66
C LEU A 324 2.17 -3.47 14.27
N ASP A 325 2.30 -2.14 14.20
CA ASP A 325 2.42 -1.37 12.96
C ASP A 325 3.06 0.00 13.27
N ASP A 326 3.13 0.87 12.26
CA ASP A 326 3.52 2.27 12.43
C ASP A 326 2.69 2.94 13.54
N TYR A 327 3.40 3.54 14.50
CA TYR A 327 2.82 4.08 15.72
C TYR A 327 3.44 5.42 16.07
N ILE A 328 2.62 6.40 16.48
CA ILE A 328 3.09 7.68 17.02
C ILE A 328 2.49 7.90 18.42
N ASP A 329 3.29 8.36 19.37
CA ASP A 329 2.86 8.63 20.76
C ASP A 329 2.31 10.05 20.96
N HIS A 330 1.78 10.63 19.87
CA HIS A 330 1.25 11.98 19.85
C HIS A 330 -0.15 12.04 20.43
N PHE A 331 -0.43 13.02 21.29
CA PHE A 331 -1.79 13.35 21.75
C PHE A 331 -2.20 14.68 21.12
N ILE A 332 -3.42 14.75 20.58
CA ILE A 332 -3.85 15.86 19.72
C ILE A 332 -4.70 16.85 20.50
N THR A 333 -4.45 18.15 20.30
CA THR A 333 -5.35 19.22 20.71
C THR A 333 -6.56 19.27 19.77
N VAL A 334 -7.77 19.28 20.33
CA VAL A 334 -9.03 19.35 19.57
C VAL A 334 -9.95 20.45 20.09
N HIS A 335 -10.82 20.93 19.23
CA HIS A 335 -11.83 21.93 19.53
C HIS A 335 -13.23 21.37 19.34
N GLU A 336 -14.16 21.86 20.15
CA GLU A 336 -15.58 21.56 20.04
C GLU A 336 -16.07 21.78 18.60
N ASN A 337 -16.91 20.86 18.14
CA ASN A 337 -17.51 20.85 16.81
C ASN A 337 -16.56 20.53 15.63
N GLU A 338 -15.29 20.20 15.87
CA GLU A 338 -14.42 19.67 14.82
C GLU A 338 -14.84 18.25 14.40
N ASP A 339 -14.72 17.95 13.10
CA ASP A 339 -14.87 16.60 12.56
C ASP A 339 -13.49 15.93 12.47
N VAL A 340 -13.38 14.71 13.01
CA VAL A 340 -12.16 13.90 12.97
C VAL A 340 -12.44 12.52 12.41
N LYS A 341 -11.46 11.93 11.73
CA LYS A 341 -11.54 10.52 11.32
C LYS A 341 -11.05 9.64 12.45
N VAL A 342 -11.79 8.59 12.81
CA VAL A 342 -11.39 7.65 13.85
C VAL A 342 -10.77 6.42 13.20
N ILE A 343 -9.50 6.14 13.51
CA ILE A 343 -8.78 4.94 13.08
C ILE A 343 -9.26 3.74 13.90
N GLY A 344 -9.38 3.92 15.21
CA GLY A 344 -9.82 2.86 16.12
C GLY A 344 -10.12 3.38 17.52
N LEU A 345 -10.95 2.62 18.24
CA LEU A 345 -11.30 2.84 19.64
C LEU A 345 -10.62 1.75 20.49
N TYR A 346 -9.88 2.16 21.52
CA TYR A 346 -9.06 1.33 22.37
C TYR A 346 -9.34 1.66 23.84
N GLY A 347 -10.45 1.13 24.35
CA GLY A 347 -10.93 1.42 25.70
C GLY A 347 -11.27 2.89 25.90
N LYS A 348 -10.59 3.55 26.84
CA LYS A 348 -10.78 4.98 27.17
C LYS A 348 -10.15 5.92 26.14
N PHE A 349 -9.45 5.39 25.14
CA PHE A 349 -8.73 6.18 24.15
C PHE A 349 -9.20 5.87 22.73
N ALA A 350 -9.02 6.84 21.85
CA ALA A 350 -9.24 6.73 20.43
C ALA A 350 -7.99 7.21 19.70
N TYR A 351 -7.70 6.54 18.58
CA TYR A 351 -6.64 6.96 17.68
C TYR A 351 -7.30 7.62 16.47
N ILE A 352 -6.94 8.86 16.18
CA ILE A 352 -7.68 9.72 15.26
C ILE A 352 -6.75 10.39 14.23
N ILE A 353 -7.37 10.91 13.18
CA ILE A 353 -6.76 11.81 12.21
C ILE A 353 -7.51 13.15 12.27
N LYS A 354 -6.78 14.22 12.58
CA LYS A 354 -7.24 15.61 12.55
C LYS A 354 -6.29 16.41 11.67
N ASN A 355 -6.80 17.07 10.62
CA ASN A 355 -6.00 17.93 9.74
C ASN A 355 -4.67 17.30 9.27
N LYS A 356 -4.70 16.01 8.90
CA LYS A 356 -3.54 15.15 8.54
C LYS A 356 -2.58 14.80 9.67
N GLU A 357 -2.82 15.26 10.89
CA GLU A 357 -2.10 14.82 12.08
C GLU A 357 -2.76 13.57 12.66
N ILE A 358 -1.93 12.62 13.09
CA ILE A 358 -2.36 11.35 13.67
C ILE A 358 -1.96 11.33 15.14
N GLY A 359 -2.88 10.88 16.00
CA GLY A 359 -2.62 10.85 17.42
C GLY A 359 -3.80 10.41 18.26
N TRP A 360 -3.59 10.44 19.57
CA TRP A 360 -4.47 9.93 20.60
C TRP A 360 -5.34 11.03 21.20
N ILE A 361 -6.57 10.65 21.55
CA ILE A 361 -7.49 11.41 22.38
C ILE A 361 -8.24 10.45 23.31
N GLU A 362 -8.76 10.93 24.43
CA GLU A 362 -9.72 10.18 25.22
C GLU A 362 -11.03 10.00 24.42
N SER A 363 -11.56 8.78 24.34
CA SER A 363 -12.77 8.45 23.55
C SER A 363 -14.01 9.18 24.08
N GLY A 364 -13.99 9.59 25.34
CA GLY A 364 -15.03 10.40 25.97
C GLY A 364 -15.26 11.77 25.33
N TYR A 365 -14.37 12.26 24.46
CA TYR A 365 -14.54 13.52 23.71
C TYR A 365 -15.19 13.33 22.33
N LEU A 366 -15.40 12.09 21.90
CA LEU A 366 -15.94 11.78 20.58
C LEU A 366 -17.45 11.51 20.62
N GLU A 367 -18.15 11.95 19.58
CA GLU A 367 -19.52 11.62 19.25
C GLU A 367 -19.60 11.12 17.81
N LYS A 368 -20.26 9.98 17.58
CA LYS A 368 -20.39 9.43 16.23
C LYS A 368 -21.45 10.21 15.46
N ILE A 369 -21.16 10.60 14.22
CA ILE A 369 -22.10 11.32 13.34
C ILE A 369 -22.49 10.52 12.09
#